data_AF-W7KKB5-F1
#
_entry.id   AF-W7KKB5-F1
#
_cell.length_a   1.000
_cell.length_b   1.000
_cell.length_c   1.000
_cell.angle_alpha   90.00
_cell.angle_beta   90.00
_cell.angle_gamma   90.00
#
_symmetry.space_group_name_H-M   'P 1'
#
loop_
_entity.id
_entity.type
_entity.pdbx_description
1 polymer ?
#
loop_
_entity_poly.entity_id
_entity_poly.type
_entity_poly.pdbx_seq_one_letter_code
_entity_poly.pdbx_strand_id
1 'polypeptide(L)'
;MILEEAIEELSYELKQRKVINLCVGVAFTSVILDNQSVGLSHTVTEGEVENAGEIVGKNAYDVAKEIDSPIKRSISLAILNALGSRNLEKGDPMTLFTGNKLCVFGYQPYVNSAGFKEVVAYDFSNSPNFKPFSEYKGEVCDTAVIFASSFVLNATESILKGLRADHIVLTGVSSFEAPQTLKKYGFEVVGKVIPTDNYRVFRIICEGGGARQLNKFVTRGFRRL
;
A
#
# COMPACT_ATOMS: atom_id res chain seq x y z
N MET A 1 1.45 -15.83 -4.27
CA MET A 1 1.11 -14.71 -3.35
C MET A 1 0.16 -13.76 -4.06
N ILE A 2 -0.74 -13.08 -3.34
CA ILE A 2 -1.67 -12.10 -3.93
C ILE A 2 -0.90 -11.00 -4.68
N LEU A 3 0.25 -10.59 -4.15
CA LEU A 3 1.12 -9.62 -4.81
C LEU A 3 1.67 -10.09 -6.16
N GLU A 4 2.03 -11.38 -6.29
CA GLU A 4 2.48 -11.94 -7.57
C GLU A 4 1.36 -11.91 -8.60
N GLU A 5 0.15 -12.30 -8.22
CA GLU A 5 -1.01 -12.23 -9.11
C GLU A 5 -1.30 -10.80 -9.57
N ALA A 6 -1.16 -9.82 -8.67
CA ALA A 6 -1.33 -8.41 -9.00
C ALA A 6 -0.25 -7.89 -9.96
N ILE A 7 1.00 -8.31 -9.79
CA ILE A 7 2.10 -7.98 -10.71
C ILE A 7 1.83 -8.57 -12.10
N GLU A 8 1.32 -9.81 -12.16
CA GLU A 8 0.97 -10.47 -13.41
C GLU A 8 -0.22 -9.81 -14.11
N GLU A 9 -1.27 -9.42 -13.37
CA GLU A 9 -2.38 -8.62 -13.90
C GLU A 9 -1.87 -7.33 -14.55
N LEU A 10 -0.93 -6.65 -13.89
CA LEU A 10 -0.39 -5.36 -14.33
C LEU A 10 0.80 -5.49 -15.29
N SER A 11 1.19 -6.71 -15.67
CA SER A 11 2.43 -6.97 -16.40
C SER A 11 2.51 -6.27 -17.75
N TYR A 12 1.39 -6.10 -18.46
CA TYR A 12 1.35 -5.40 -19.74
C TYR A 12 1.76 -3.93 -19.61
N GLU A 13 1.27 -3.23 -18.58
CA GLU A 13 1.62 -1.84 -18.32
C GLU A 13 3.03 -1.72 -17.77
N LEU A 14 3.43 -2.61 -16.84
CA LEU A 14 4.76 -2.64 -16.27
C LEU A 14 5.86 -2.84 -17.32
N LYS A 15 5.64 -3.76 -18.28
CA LYS A 15 6.62 -4.05 -19.34
C LYS A 15 6.85 -2.86 -20.28
N GLN A 16 5.95 -1.89 -20.31
CA GLN A 16 6.07 -0.66 -21.11
C GLN A 16 6.75 0.49 -20.36
N ARG A 17 7.18 0.28 -19.11
CA ARG A 17 7.77 1.31 -18.26
C ARG A 17 9.20 0.96 -17.88
N LYS A 18 10.00 2.00 -17.70
CA LYS A 18 11.34 1.92 -17.10
C LYS A 18 11.40 2.71 -15.81
N VAL A 19 12.20 2.22 -14.86
CA VAL A 19 12.53 2.97 -13.64
C VAL A 19 13.54 4.05 -13.99
N ILE A 20 13.22 5.32 -13.77
CA ILE A 20 14.17 6.43 -13.99
C ILE A 20 14.77 6.96 -12.69
N ASN A 21 14.10 6.73 -11.56
CA ASN A 21 14.66 7.02 -10.25
C ASN A 21 14.03 6.11 -9.19
N LEU A 22 14.81 5.77 -8.17
CA LEU A 22 14.39 4.98 -7.03
C LEU A 22 15.02 5.58 -5.77
N CYS A 23 14.22 5.64 -4.72
CA CYS A 23 14.67 6.08 -3.42
C CYS A 23 14.07 5.22 -2.32
N VAL A 24 14.92 4.54 -1.56
CA VAL A 24 14.54 3.82 -0.35
C VAL A 24 14.84 4.73 0.83
N GLY A 25 13.83 5.50 1.26
CA GLY A 25 13.92 6.36 2.43
C GLY A 25 13.62 5.61 3.72
N VAL A 26 13.76 6.29 4.86
CA VAL A 26 13.60 5.68 6.20
C VAL A 26 12.17 5.17 6.43
N ALA A 27 11.16 5.96 6.07
CA ALA A 27 9.75 5.63 6.31
C ALA A 27 9.00 5.23 5.02
N PHE A 28 9.47 5.71 3.87
CA PHE A 28 8.82 5.50 2.59
C PHE A 28 9.83 5.20 1.48
N THR A 29 9.40 4.39 0.53
CA THR A 29 10.10 4.10 -0.73
C THR A 29 9.35 4.82 -1.84
N SER A 30 10.08 5.44 -2.77
CA SER A 30 9.49 6.10 -3.93
C SER A 30 10.21 5.70 -5.21
N VAL A 31 9.41 5.52 -6.27
CA VAL A 31 9.89 5.24 -7.62
C VAL A 31 9.32 6.27 -8.58
N ILE A 32 10.16 6.71 -9.51
CA ILE A 32 9.75 7.50 -10.67
C ILE A 32 9.90 6.63 -11.91
N LEU A 33 8.85 6.54 -12.72
CA LEU A 33 8.85 5.87 -14.01
C LEU A 33 9.14 6.85 -15.16
N ASP A 34 9.46 6.33 -16.34
CA ASP A 34 9.81 7.10 -17.54
C ASP A 34 8.74 8.10 -18.02
N ASN A 35 7.47 7.88 -17.69
CA ASN A 35 6.37 8.82 -17.90
C ASN A 35 6.22 9.86 -16.77
N GLN A 36 7.24 10.01 -15.92
CA GLN A 36 7.28 10.93 -14.77
C GLN A 36 6.24 10.65 -13.68
N SER A 37 5.54 9.52 -13.74
CA SER A 37 4.66 9.12 -12.65
C SER A 37 5.48 8.69 -11.44
N VAL A 38 4.93 9.00 -10.25
CA VAL A 38 5.58 8.71 -8.98
C VAL A 38 4.69 7.78 -8.19
N GLY A 39 5.28 6.70 -7.71
CA GLY A 39 4.65 5.79 -6.78
C GLY A 39 5.37 5.79 -5.44
N LEU A 40 4.59 5.42 -4.41
CA LEU A 40 5.02 5.43 -3.02
C LEU A 40 4.71 4.08 -2.39
N SER A 41 5.50 3.73 -1.39
CA SER A 41 5.22 2.63 -0.47
C SER A 41 5.79 2.99 0.90
N HIS A 42 5.24 2.40 1.96
CA HIS A 42 5.95 2.25 3.23
C HIS A 42 7.25 1.49 3.02
N THR A 43 8.32 1.90 3.72
CA THR A 43 9.60 1.17 3.72
C THR A 43 9.62 0.16 4.86
N VAL A 44 10.01 -1.08 4.56
CA VAL A 44 10.58 -1.99 5.55
C VAL A 44 11.98 -2.34 5.07
N THR A 45 13.02 -1.96 5.82
CA THR A 45 14.42 -2.00 5.38
C THR A 45 15.08 -3.37 5.50
N GLU A 46 14.33 -4.40 5.88
CA GLU A 46 14.84 -5.77 6.00
C GLU A 46 15.14 -6.37 4.61
N GLY A 47 16.37 -6.87 4.46
CA GLY A 47 16.89 -7.48 3.23
C GLY A 47 17.89 -6.60 2.49
N GLU A 48 18.35 -7.09 1.33
CA GLU A 48 19.28 -6.40 0.45
C GLU A 48 18.68 -6.26 -0.95
N VAL A 49 19.08 -5.20 -1.66
CA VAL A 49 18.73 -4.98 -3.05
C VAL A 49 20.00 -5.21 -3.86
N GLU A 50 20.18 -6.44 -4.36
CA GLU A 50 21.41 -6.90 -5.02
C GLU A 50 21.85 -5.99 -6.19
N ASN A 51 20.86 -5.46 -6.91
CA ASN A 51 21.07 -4.59 -8.07
C ASN A 51 21.11 -3.09 -7.72
N ALA A 52 21.35 -2.72 -6.46
CA ALA A 52 21.42 -1.31 -6.06
C ALA A 52 22.50 -0.56 -6.85
N GLY A 53 22.16 0.63 -7.35
CA GLY A 53 23.00 1.38 -8.30
C GLY A 53 22.78 1.04 -9.77
N GLU A 54 22.12 -0.08 -10.08
CA GLU A 54 21.84 -0.54 -11.45
C GLU A 54 20.35 -0.60 -11.80
N ILE A 55 19.47 -0.24 -10.86
CA ILE A 55 18.01 -0.28 -11.08
C ILE A 55 17.55 0.76 -12.11
N VAL A 56 18.20 1.93 -12.16
CA VAL A 56 17.83 2.99 -13.09
C VAL A 56 18.05 2.50 -14.54
N GLY A 57 17.03 2.64 -15.36
CA GLY A 57 16.99 2.18 -16.75
C GLY A 57 16.44 0.76 -16.93
N LYS A 58 16.31 -0.05 -15.84
CA LYS A 58 15.70 -1.38 -15.91
C LYS A 58 14.19 -1.31 -16.16
N ASN A 59 13.66 -2.39 -16.74
CA ASN A 59 12.22 -2.54 -16.96
C ASN A 59 11.48 -2.61 -15.62
N ALA A 60 10.36 -1.90 -15.51
CA ALA A 60 9.60 -1.83 -14.26
C ALA A 60 9.03 -3.20 -13.83
N TYR A 61 8.65 -4.06 -14.79
CA TYR A 61 8.19 -5.43 -14.49
C TYR A 61 9.30 -6.29 -13.87
N ASP A 62 10.52 -6.21 -14.42
CA ASP A 62 11.64 -7.01 -13.93
C ASP A 62 12.06 -6.63 -12.52
N VAL A 63 11.95 -5.34 -12.16
CA VAL A 63 12.21 -4.89 -10.79
C VAL A 63 11.03 -5.21 -9.87
N ALA A 64 9.78 -5.05 -10.33
CA ALA A 64 8.60 -5.27 -9.50
C ALA A 64 8.36 -6.73 -9.12
N LYS A 65 8.82 -7.70 -9.93
CA LYS A 65 8.68 -9.14 -9.64
C LYS A 65 9.67 -9.64 -8.58
N GLU A 66 10.69 -8.87 -8.24
CA GLU A 66 11.59 -9.18 -7.12
C GLU A 66 10.86 -8.83 -5.81
N ILE A 67 10.34 -9.84 -5.10
CA ILE A 67 9.49 -9.65 -3.90
C ILE A 67 9.85 -10.58 -2.73
N ASP A 68 11.03 -11.20 -2.79
CA ASP A 68 11.53 -12.17 -1.80
C ASP A 68 11.81 -11.54 -0.43
N SER A 69 12.13 -10.24 -0.37
CA SER A 69 12.40 -9.51 0.88
C SER A 69 11.45 -8.33 1.11
N PRO A 70 11.24 -7.87 2.37
CA PRO A 70 10.42 -6.70 2.67
C PRO A 70 10.86 -5.42 1.94
N ILE A 71 12.17 -5.19 1.80
CA ILE A 71 12.68 -4.02 1.07
C ILE A 71 12.34 -4.10 -0.42
N LYS A 72 12.48 -5.28 -1.04
CA LYS A 72 12.11 -5.52 -2.43
C LYS A 72 10.60 -5.41 -2.65
N ARG A 73 9.76 -5.89 -1.71
CA ARG A 73 8.29 -5.64 -1.73
C ARG A 73 7.92 -4.17 -1.59
N SER A 74 8.66 -3.40 -0.81
CA SER A 74 8.47 -1.94 -0.71
C SER A 74 8.72 -1.27 -2.07
N ILE A 75 9.77 -1.70 -2.79
CA ILE A 75 10.08 -1.21 -4.14
C ILE A 75 8.98 -1.64 -5.13
N SER A 76 8.61 -2.91 -5.12
CA SER A 76 7.55 -3.47 -5.98
C SER A 76 6.24 -2.69 -5.84
N LEU A 77 5.76 -2.47 -4.61
CA LEU A 77 4.53 -1.72 -4.37
C LEU A 77 4.65 -0.25 -4.78
N ALA A 78 5.83 0.38 -4.61
CA ALA A 78 6.06 1.71 -5.14
C ALA A 78 5.99 1.73 -6.68
N ILE A 79 6.50 0.71 -7.37
CA ILE A 79 6.37 0.58 -8.83
C ILE A 79 4.89 0.40 -9.24
N LEU A 80 4.17 -0.53 -8.61
CA LEU A 80 2.76 -0.76 -8.92
C LEU A 80 1.93 0.51 -8.70
N ASN A 81 2.22 1.24 -7.62
CA ASN A 81 1.56 2.50 -7.30
C ASN A 81 1.91 3.62 -8.31
N ALA A 82 3.09 3.56 -8.94
CA ALA A 82 3.52 4.52 -9.96
C ALA A 82 2.79 4.35 -11.30
N LEU A 83 2.13 3.21 -11.59
CA LEU A 83 1.33 3.07 -12.82
C LEU A 83 0.17 4.08 -12.91
N GLY A 84 -0.11 4.75 -11.80
CA GLY A 84 -1.07 5.83 -11.71
C GLY A 84 -2.47 5.34 -11.39
N SER A 85 -3.35 6.29 -11.15
CA SER A 85 -4.74 6.03 -10.78
C SER A 85 -5.67 6.70 -11.76
N ARG A 86 -6.69 5.98 -12.21
CA ARG A 86 -7.73 6.51 -13.11
C ARG A 86 -9.04 6.59 -12.35
N ASN A 87 -9.75 7.70 -12.51
CA ASN A 87 -11.12 7.88 -12.02
C ASN A 87 -11.28 7.70 -10.49
N LEU A 88 -10.38 8.27 -9.70
CA LEU A 88 -10.53 8.26 -8.24
C LEU A 88 -11.59 9.27 -7.77
N GLU A 89 -12.46 8.81 -6.88
CA GLU A 89 -13.31 9.66 -6.06
C GLU A 89 -12.45 10.36 -4.99
N LYS A 90 -12.60 11.67 -4.83
CA LYS A 90 -11.84 12.43 -3.83
C LYS A 90 -12.43 12.18 -2.44
N GLY A 91 -11.59 11.78 -1.48
CA GLY A 91 -12.02 11.63 -0.08
C GLY A 91 -11.45 10.41 0.63
N ASP A 92 -12.05 10.10 1.77
CA ASP A 92 -11.75 8.91 2.58
C ASP A 92 -12.77 7.80 2.26
N PRO A 93 -12.33 6.60 1.83
CA PRO A 93 -13.24 5.49 1.53
C PRO A 93 -14.07 5.05 2.74
N MET A 94 -13.65 5.37 3.97
CA MET A 94 -14.43 5.04 5.17
C MET A 94 -15.77 5.76 5.26
N THR A 95 -15.96 6.83 4.50
CA THR A 95 -17.25 7.52 4.41
C THR A 95 -18.34 6.69 3.73
N LEU A 96 -17.98 5.60 3.06
CA LEU A 96 -18.91 4.69 2.38
C LEU A 96 -19.54 3.65 3.31
N PHE A 97 -18.96 3.42 4.50
CA PHE A 97 -19.28 2.28 5.34
C PHE A 97 -19.72 2.71 6.74
N THR A 98 -20.71 2.00 7.26
CA THR A 98 -21.19 2.12 8.64
C THR A 98 -21.53 0.72 9.13
N GLY A 99 -21.36 0.44 10.42
CA GLY A 99 -21.61 -0.90 10.95
C GLY A 99 -21.46 -0.97 12.46
N ASN A 100 -21.48 -2.19 12.99
CA ASN A 100 -21.22 -2.40 14.41
C ASN A 100 -19.72 -2.44 14.69
N LYS A 101 -18.95 -3.26 13.98
CA LYS A 101 -17.54 -3.54 14.23
C LYS A 101 -16.67 -3.27 13.01
N LEU A 102 -15.59 -2.51 13.23
CA LEU A 102 -14.53 -2.21 12.27
C LEU A 102 -13.24 -2.92 12.68
N CYS A 103 -12.63 -3.65 11.75
CA CYS A 103 -11.29 -4.21 11.94
C CYS A 103 -10.26 -3.47 11.11
N VAL A 104 -9.11 -3.15 11.70
CA VAL A 104 -8.07 -2.36 11.05
C VAL A 104 -6.73 -3.05 11.19
N PHE A 105 -5.96 -3.15 10.11
CA PHE A 105 -4.65 -3.81 10.09
C PHE A 105 -3.62 -2.88 9.47
N GLY A 106 -2.53 -2.55 10.16
CA GLY A 106 -1.51 -1.64 9.62
C GLY A 106 -0.41 -1.25 10.61
N TYR A 107 0.46 -0.32 10.20
CA TYR A 107 1.41 0.35 11.12
C TYR A 107 0.75 1.56 11.75
N GLN A 108 0.57 1.53 13.07
CA GLN A 108 -0.14 2.56 13.85
C GLN A 108 -1.39 3.07 13.12
N PRO A 109 -2.30 2.16 12.71
CA PRO A 109 -3.26 2.48 11.68
C PRO A 109 -4.28 3.49 12.20
N TYR A 110 -4.47 4.57 11.44
CA TYR A 110 -5.47 5.59 11.73
C TYR A 110 -6.50 5.67 10.61
N VAL A 111 -7.76 5.51 10.97
CA VAL A 111 -8.92 5.54 10.07
C VAL A 111 -10.04 6.36 10.70
N ASN A 112 -10.88 6.96 9.87
CA ASN A 112 -12.13 7.53 10.36
C ASN A 112 -13.10 6.41 10.74
N SER A 113 -13.44 6.30 12.03
CA SER A 113 -14.29 5.25 12.59
C SER A 113 -15.67 5.74 13.05
N ALA A 114 -16.06 6.97 12.72
CA ALA A 114 -17.29 7.59 13.24
C ALA A 114 -18.58 6.80 12.93
N GLY A 115 -18.58 5.98 11.87
CA GLY A 115 -19.69 5.12 11.48
C GLY A 115 -19.79 3.77 12.21
N PHE A 116 -18.92 3.50 13.20
CA PHE A 116 -18.81 2.19 13.85
C PHE A 116 -18.87 2.29 15.38
N LYS A 117 -19.43 1.26 16.02
CA LYS A 117 -19.59 1.20 17.49
C LYS A 117 -18.36 0.60 18.18
N GLU A 118 -17.72 -0.36 17.53
CA GLU A 118 -16.52 -1.06 18.00
C GLU A 118 -15.43 -0.95 16.94
N VAL A 119 -14.21 -0.68 17.38
CA VAL A 119 -13.02 -0.68 16.52
C VAL A 119 -11.97 -1.58 17.15
N VAL A 120 -11.49 -2.54 16.37
CA VAL A 120 -10.35 -3.39 16.74
C VAL A 120 -9.24 -3.14 15.73
N ALA A 121 -8.09 -2.72 16.22
CA ALA A 121 -6.93 -2.45 15.38
C ALA A 121 -5.75 -3.34 15.78
N TYR A 122 -5.15 -3.97 14.77
CA TYR A 122 -3.96 -4.81 14.85
C TYR A 122 -2.77 -4.08 14.23
N ASP A 123 -1.75 -3.84 15.05
CA ASP A 123 -0.57 -3.07 14.69
C ASP A 123 0.65 -3.97 14.39
N PHE A 124 1.38 -3.60 13.34
CA PHE A 124 2.64 -4.24 12.97
C PHE A 124 3.86 -3.69 13.74
N SER A 125 3.76 -2.55 14.44
CA SER A 125 4.86 -1.94 15.22
C SER A 125 4.85 -2.19 16.73
N ASN A 126 3.94 -3.02 17.25
CA ASN A 126 3.75 -3.25 18.69
C ASN A 126 3.51 -1.96 19.51
N SER A 127 2.75 -1.01 18.97
CA SER A 127 2.33 0.20 19.71
C SER A 127 1.43 -0.17 20.89
N PRO A 128 1.57 0.49 22.06
CA PRO A 128 0.74 0.21 23.24
C PRO A 128 -0.75 0.54 23.05
N ASN A 129 -1.10 1.32 22.01
CA ASN A 129 -2.47 1.75 21.75
C ASN A 129 -3.29 0.72 20.94
N PHE A 130 -2.65 -0.32 20.42
CA PHE A 130 -3.25 -1.27 19.49
C PHE A 130 -2.89 -2.70 19.88
N LYS A 131 -3.70 -3.67 19.44
CA LYS A 131 -3.34 -5.08 19.61
C LYS A 131 -2.14 -5.38 18.70
N PRO A 132 -1.10 -6.09 19.17
CA PRO A 132 -0.04 -6.50 18.26
C PRO A 132 -0.58 -7.51 17.25
N PHE A 133 -0.11 -7.47 16.01
CA PHE A 133 -0.56 -8.40 14.97
C PHE A 133 -0.29 -9.87 15.32
N SER A 134 0.71 -10.17 16.15
CA SER A 134 0.99 -11.52 16.64
C SER A 134 -0.17 -12.16 17.44
N GLU A 135 -1.05 -11.33 18.02
CA GLU A 135 -2.26 -11.77 18.72
C GLU A 135 -3.44 -12.04 17.79
N TYR A 136 -3.34 -11.70 16.51
CA TYR A 136 -4.39 -11.96 15.55
C TYR A 136 -4.58 -13.47 15.33
N LYS A 137 -5.77 -13.98 15.70
CA LYS A 137 -6.18 -15.38 15.48
C LYS A 137 -7.39 -15.51 14.54
N GLY A 138 -7.83 -14.39 13.99
CA GLY A 138 -9.07 -14.27 13.23
C GLY A 138 -10.03 -13.29 13.88
N GLU A 139 -10.91 -12.69 13.08
CA GLU A 139 -11.84 -11.68 13.53
C GLU A 139 -13.07 -11.63 12.61
N VAL A 140 -14.23 -11.27 13.17
CA VAL A 140 -15.48 -11.08 12.43
C VAL A 140 -15.91 -9.63 12.57
N CYS A 141 -16.14 -8.94 11.46
CA CYS A 141 -16.53 -7.52 11.45
C CYS A 141 -17.41 -7.17 10.27
N ASP A 142 -18.10 -6.04 10.31
CA ASP A 142 -18.88 -5.58 9.15
C ASP A 142 -17.93 -5.04 8.06
N THR A 143 -16.88 -4.32 8.47
CA THR A 143 -15.88 -3.75 7.55
C THR A 143 -14.47 -4.02 8.06
N ALA A 144 -13.59 -4.37 7.14
CA ALA A 144 -12.17 -4.51 7.39
C ALA A 144 -11.37 -3.51 6.55
N VAL A 145 -10.42 -2.84 7.18
CA VAL A 145 -9.48 -1.93 6.53
C VAL A 145 -8.08 -2.53 6.65
N ILE A 146 -7.53 -2.92 5.50
CA ILE A 146 -6.19 -3.49 5.41
C ILE A 146 -5.28 -2.41 4.81
N PHE A 147 -4.34 -1.90 5.60
CA PHE A 147 -3.30 -1.03 5.05
C PHE A 147 -2.37 -1.86 4.18
N ALA A 148 -2.04 -1.35 3.00
CA ALA A 148 -1.22 -2.02 2.02
C ALA A 148 0.22 -2.29 2.47
N SER A 149 0.65 -1.74 3.62
CA SER A 149 1.86 -2.19 4.31
C SER A 149 1.81 -3.67 4.70
N SER A 150 0.63 -4.29 4.78
CA SER A 150 0.49 -5.75 4.93
C SER A 150 1.11 -6.51 3.75
N PHE A 151 1.09 -5.96 2.53
CA PHE A 151 1.74 -6.57 1.37
C PHE A 151 3.27 -6.44 1.48
N VAL A 152 3.79 -5.34 2.02
CA VAL A 152 5.23 -5.19 2.31
C VAL A 152 5.70 -6.27 3.27
N LEU A 153 4.89 -6.58 4.29
CA LEU A 153 5.18 -7.59 5.30
C LEU A 153 4.81 -9.02 4.91
N ASN A 154 4.20 -9.24 3.75
CA ASN A 154 3.64 -10.54 3.37
C ASN A 154 2.62 -11.10 4.40
N ALA A 155 1.83 -10.19 5.00
CA ALA A 155 0.85 -10.52 6.04
C ALA A 155 -0.60 -10.59 5.51
N THR A 156 -0.86 -10.11 4.29
CA THR A 156 -2.23 -10.00 3.73
C THR A 156 -2.95 -11.35 3.69
N GLU A 157 -2.30 -12.42 3.23
CA GLU A 157 -2.88 -13.76 3.14
C GLU A 157 -3.24 -14.31 4.53
N SER A 158 -2.39 -14.07 5.53
CA SER A 158 -2.64 -14.46 6.92
C SER A 158 -3.84 -13.70 7.50
N ILE A 159 -3.94 -12.40 7.21
CA ILE A 159 -5.10 -11.57 7.59
C ILE A 159 -6.37 -12.18 6.99
N LEU A 160 -6.42 -12.33 5.65
CA LEU A 160 -7.61 -12.77 4.93
C LEU A 160 -8.04 -14.19 5.33
N LYS A 161 -7.11 -15.09 5.67
CA LYS A 161 -7.44 -16.46 6.12
C LYS A 161 -8.25 -16.50 7.43
N GLY A 162 -7.98 -15.57 8.35
CA GLY A 162 -8.68 -15.48 9.63
C GLY A 162 -9.85 -14.49 9.66
N LEU A 163 -10.00 -13.68 8.61
CA LEU A 163 -10.94 -12.56 8.58
C LEU A 163 -12.27 -12.99 7.99
N ARG A 164 -13.37 -12.57 8.60
CA ARG A 164 -14.70 -12.58 7.97
C ARG A 164 -15.25 -11.16 8.02
N ALA A 165 -15.45 -10.56 6.86
CA ALA A 165 -16.00 -9.22 6.73
C ALA A 165 -16.92 -9.09 5.52
N ASP A 166 -17.97 -8.28 5.63
CA ASP A 166 -18.87 -7.99 4.51
C ASP A 166 -18.18 -7.06 3.49
N HIS A 167 -17.37 -6.13 3.99
CA HIS A 167 -16.63 -5.16 3.19
C HIS A 167 -15.14 -5.20 3.51
N ILE A 168 -14.29 -5.26 2.48
CA ILE A 168 -12.82 -5.19 2.65
C ILE A 168 -12.27 -4.02 1.84
N VAL A 169 -11.56 -3.12 2.53
CA VAL A 169 -10.95 -1.92 1.98
C VAL A 169 -9.43 -2.04 2.03
N LEU A 170 -8.76 -1.90 0.88
CA LEU A 170 -7.31 -1.73 0.81
C LEU A 170 -6.98 -0.25 0.90
N THR A 171 -6.09 0.19 1.80
CA THR A 171 -5.74 1.62 1.91
C THR A 171 -4.27 1.86 2.24
N GLY A 172 -3.88 3.13 2.34
CA GLY A 172 -2.54 3.55 2.75
C GLY A 172 -1.59 3.84 1.59
N VAL A 173 -0.38 4.30 1.92
CA VAL A 173 0.60 4.80 0.94
C VAL A 173 1.08 3.74 -0.04
N SER A 174 1.08 2.45 0.35
CA SER A 174 1.50 1.31 -0.49
C SER A 174 0.38 0.73 -1.34
N SER A 175 -0.82 1.31 -1.33
CA SER A 175 -1.98 0.77 -2.05
C SER A 175 -1.77 0.82 -3.57
N PHE A 176 -2.24 -0.21 -4.26
CA PHE A 176 -2.11 -0.36 -5.71
C PHE A 176 -3.45 -0.74 -6.33
N GLU A 177 -3.60 -0.52 -7.64
CA GLU A 177 -4.82 -0.83 -8.38
C GLU A 177 -4.61 -2.05 -9.28
N ALA A 178 -4.84 -3.25 -8.75
CA ALA A 178 -4.96 -4.50 -9.51
C ALA A 178 -6.39 -5.04 -9.35
N PRO A 179 -7.39 -4.44 -10.03
CA PRO A 179 -8.80 -4.66 -9.74
C PRO A 179 -9.24 -6.12 -9.86
N GLN A 180 -8.72 -6.90 -10.83
CA GLN A 180 -9.15 -8.28 -11.01
C GLN A 180 -8.65 -9.16 -9.86
N THR A 181 -7.37 -9.06 -9.51
CA THR A 181 -6.77 -9.76 -8.38
C THR A 181 -7.43 -9.33 -7.07
N LEU A 182 -7.57 -8.02 -6.82
CA LEU A 182 -8.14 -7.53 -5.56
C LEU A 182 -9.60 -7.98 -5.38
N LYS A 183 -10.44 -7.93 -6.41
CA LYS A 183 -11.82 -8.48 -6.36
C LYS A 183 -11.85 -9.96 -6.06
N LYS A 184 -10.98 -10.74 -6.68
CA LYS A 184 -10.87 -12.19 -6.45
C LYS A 184 -10.63 -12.51 -4.97
N TYR A 185 -9.96 -11.61 -4.23
CA TYR A 185 -9.67 -11.75 -2.80
C TYR A 185 -10.64 -10.97 -1.90
N GLY A 186 -11.77 -10.50 -2.43
CA GLY A 186 -12.86 -9.88 -1.65
C GLY A 186 -12.68 -8.39 -1.35
N PHE A 187 -11.65 -7.74 -1.89
CA PHE A 187 -11.53 -6.29 -1.77
C PHE A 187 -12.59 -5.60 -2.62
N GLU A 188 -13.23 -4.58 -2.05
CA GLU A 188 -14.28 -3.80 -2.69
C GLU A 188 -13.82 -2.37 -3.02
N VAL A 189 -12.93 -1.80 -2.19
CA VAL A 189 -12.49 -0.41 -2.35
C VAL A 189 -10.98 -0.31 -2.16
N VAL A 190 -10.33 0.49 -3.01
CA VAL A 190 -8.93 0.87 -2.88
C VAL A 190 -8.84 2.35 -2.56
N GLY A 191 -8.37 2.70 -1.36
CA GLY A 191 -7.97 4.04 -0.96
C GLY A 191 -6.51 4.31 -1.33
N LYS A 192 -6.26 5.42 -2.01
CA LYS A 192 -4.98 5.82 -2.57
C LYS A 192 -4.46 7.10 -1.93
N VAL A 193 -3.14 7.19 -1.82
CA VAL A 193 -2.42 8.44 -1.53
C VAL A 193 -1.72 8.88 -2.81
N ILE A 194 -2.06 10.07 -3.29
CA ILE A 194 -1.67 10.58 -4.59
C ILE A 194 -0.74 11.78 -4.39
N PRO A 195 0.50 11.76 -4.93
CA PRO A 195 1.35 12.94 -4.96
C PRO A 195 0.68 14.12 -5.67
N THR A 196 0.67 15.29 -5.05
CA THR A 196 0.27 16.55 -5.72
C THR A 196 1.47 17.28 -6.32
N ASP A 197 2.68 16.93 -5.86
CA ASP A 197 3.96 17.38 -6.41
C ASP A 197 4.95 16.21 -6.41
N ASN A 198 5.11 15.59 -7.57
CA ASN A 198 5.92 14.39 -7.78
C ASN A 198 7.39 14.58 -7.33
N TYR A 199 8.03 15.68 -7.75
CA TYR A 199 9.43 15.94 -7.44
C TYR A 199 9.62 16.25 -5.96
N ARG A 200 8.73 17.05 -5.36
CA ARG A 200 8.82 17.40 -3.95
C ARG A 200 8.62 16.20 -3.05
N VAL A 201 7.65 15.35 -3.37
CA VAL A 201 7.40 14.08 -2.66
C VAL A 201 8.64 13.19 -2.72
N PHE A 202 9.21 12.98 -3.91
CA PHE A 202 10.41 12.16 -4.08
C PHE A 202 11.58 12.70 -3.25
N ARG A 203 11.84 14.02 -3.31
CA ARG A 203 12.90 14.67 -2.52
C ARG A 203 12.71 14.52 -1.01
N ILE A 204 11.49 14.74 -0.51
CA ILE A 204 11.18 14.58 0.92
C ILE A 204 11.57 13.18 1.38
N ILE A 205 11.25 12.16 0.59
CA ILE A 205 11.55 10.76 0.93
C ILE A 205 13.06 10.52 0.96
N CYS A 206 13.80 10.99 -0.05
CA CYS A 206 15.26 10.85 -0.09
C CYS A 206 16.01 11.63 0.97
N GLU A 207 15.43 12.72 1.45
CA GLU A 207 15.98 13.53 2.53
C GLU A 207 15.59 12.99 3.93
N GLY A 208 14.95 11.81 4.00
CA GLY A 208 14.57 11.15 5.26
C GLY A 208 13.30 11.69 5.91
N GLY A 209 12.46 12.39 5.15
CA GLY A 209 11.20 12.94 5.62
C GLY A 209 10.16 11.87 5.96
N GLY A 210 9.38 12.12 7.02
CA GLY A 210 8.29 11.26 7.46
C GLY A 210 6.91 11.74 7.02
N ALA A 211 5.87 11.12 7.58
CA ALA A 211 4.48 11.37 7.21
C ALA A 211 4.08 12.85 7.35
N ARG A 212 4.61 13.56 8.36
CA ARG A 212 4.33 14.99 8.60
C ARG A 212 4.76 15.88 7.43
N GLN A 213 5.92 15.62 6.84
CA GLN A 213 6.42 16.37 5.69
C GLN A 213 5.69 15.95 4.42
N LEU A 214 5.48 14.63 4.24
CA LEU A 214 4.83 14.06 3.07
C LEU A 214 3.37 14.51 2.92
N ASN A 215 2.61 14.56 4.02
CA ASN A 215 1.18 14.92 4.04
C ASN A 215 0.87 16.31 3.46
N LYS A 216 1.87 17.19 3.30
CA LYS A 216 1.70 18.52 2.69
C LYS A 216 1.63 18.47 1.16
N PHE A 217 2.08 17.38 0.55
CA PHE A 217 2.25 17.23 -0.90
C PHE A 217 1.57 15.97 -1.44
N VAL A 218 0.59 15.46 -0.70
CA VAL A 218 -0.24 14.34 -1.12
C VAL A 218 -1.71 14.64 -0.86
N THR A 219 -2.58 14.10 -1.70
CA THR A 219 -4.03 14.07 -1.51
C THR A 219 -4.51 12.64 -1.42
N ARG A 220 -5.73 12.43 -0.91
CA ARG A 220 -6.37 11.12 -0.85
C ARG A 220 -7.50 11.02 -1.87
N GLY A 221 -7.65 9.84 -2.43
CA GLY A 221 -8.81 9.46 -3.23
C GLY A 221 -9.04 7.96 -3.09
N PHE A 222 -10.16 7.47 -3.60
CA PHE A 222 -10.47 6.05 -3.58
C PHE A 222 -11.20 5.62 -4.84
N ARG A 223 -11.25 4.31 -5.06
CA ARG A 223 -12.00 3.70 -6.15
C ARG A 223 -12.69 2.45 -5.66
N ARG A 224 -13.98 2.33 -6.00
CA ARG A 224 -14.71 1.05 -5.93
C ARG A 224 -14.22 0.15 -7.05
N LEU A 225 -13.93 -1.10 -6.71
CA LEU A 225 -13.42 -2.08 -7.66
C LEU A 225 -14.53 -2.57 -8.57
#